data_AF-A0A653GYX2-F1
#
_entry.id   AF-A0A653GYX2-F1
#
_cell.length_a   1.000
_cell.length_b   1.000
_cell.length_c   1.000
_cell.angle_alpha   90.00
_cell.angle_beta   90.00
_cell.angle_gamma   90.00
#
_symmetry.space_group_name_H-M   'P 1'
#
loop_
_entity.id
_entity.type
_entity.pdbx_description
1 polymer ?
#
loop_
_entity_poly.entity_id
_entity_poly.type
_entity_poly.pdbx_seq_one_letter_code
_entity_poly.pdbx_strand_id
1 'polypeptide(L)'
;MNELKSKIIKEIRNFKRTALLSGSPAFKVSVWFSGLTVGLMWILISEYNQPKSNNLFFKKKEAEFFTSDEIEKWNKPYFIKKR
;
A
#
# COMPACT_ATOMS: atom_id res chain seq x y z
N MET A 1 -35.18 18.33 0.19
CA MET A 1 -33.98 17.85 0.92
C MET A 1 -34.22 16.59 1.78
N ASN A 2 -35.47 16.22 2.11
CA ASN A 2 -35.78 15.03 2.93
C ASN A 2 -35.93 13.71 2.14
N GLU A 3 -36.32 13.77 0.87
CA GLU A 3 -36.57 12.57 0.05
C GLU A 3 -35.29 11.81 -0.33
N LEU A 4 -34.23 12.53 -0.67
CA LEU A 4 -32.92 11.95 -0.98
C LEU A 4 -32.33 11.25 0.26
N LYS A 5 -32.44 11.89 1.43
CA LYS A 5 -31.99 11.30 2.70
C LYS A 5 -32.79 10.04 3.05
N SER A 6 -34.12 10.06 2.89
CA SER A 6 -34.94 8.87 3.20
C SER A 6 -34.68 7.71 2.23
N LYS A 7 -34.40 8.01 0.95
CA LYS A 7 -34.03 7.01 -0.06
C LYS A 7 -32.68 6.36 0.26
N ILE A 8 -31.67 7.16 0.62
CA ILE A 8 -30.35 6.67 1.05
C ILE A 8 -30.48 5.81 2.32
N ILE A 9 -31.25 6.25 3.32
CA ILE A 9 -31.47 5.47 4.55
C ILE A 9 -32.15 4.13 4.24
N LYS A 10 -33.12 4.11 3.32
CA LYS A 10 -33.82 2.89 2.89
C LYS A 10 -32.86 1.94 2.16
N GLU A 11 -32.02 2.45 1.28
CA GLU A 11 -30.99 1.67 0.59
C GLU A 11 -29.95 1.12 1.57
N ILE A 12 -29.47 1.91 2.52
CA ILE A 12 -28.55 1.46 3.58
C ILE A 12 -29.20 0.36 4.42
N ARG A 13 -30.49 0.49 4.78
CA ARG A 13 -31.22 -0.52 5.56
C ARG A 13 -31.37 -1.83 4.80
N ASN A 14 -31.72 -1.74 3.51
CA ASN A 14 -31.83 -2.90 2.63
C ASN A 14 -30.46 -3.55 2.38
N PHE A 15 -29.42 -2.74 2.15
CA PHE A 15 -28.05 -3.20 1.99
C PHE A 15 -27.55 -3.91 3.25
N LYS A 16 -27.75 -3.34 4.45
CA LYS A 16 -27.40 -3.98 5.72
C LYS A 16 -28.09 -5.33 5.88
N ARG A 17 -29.38 -5.43 5.52
CA ARG A 17 -30.14 -6.68 5.58
C ARG A 17 -29.63 -7.71 4.59
N THR A 18 -29.29 -7.31 3.36
CA THR A 18 -28.78 -8.19 2.31
C THR A 18 -27.31 -8.57 2.51
N ALA A 19 -26.49 -7.66 3.00
CA ALA A 19 -25.08 -7.89 3.33
C ALA A 19 -24.95 -8.86 4.51
N LEU A 20 -25.87 -8.84 5.48
CA LEU A 20 -25.90 -9.81 6.58
C LEU A 20 -26.47 -11.19 6.18
N LEU A 21 -27.12 -11.32 5.01
CA LEU A 21 -27.47 -12.63 4.48
C LEU A 21 -26.21 -13.30 3.92
N SER A 22 -25.68 -14.27 4.67
CA SER A 22 -24.56 -15.13 4.33
C SER A 22 -24.85 -15.92 3.04
N GLY A 23 -24.51 -15.34 1.89
CA GLY A 23 -24.76 -15.94 0.58
C GLY A 23 -25.06 -14.92 -0.52
N SER A 24 -25.43 -13.68 -0.17
CA SER A 24 -25.66 -12.64 -1.16
C SER A 24 -24.38 -12.27 -1.92
N PRO A 25 -24.47 -11.90 -3.21
CA PRO A 25 -23.32 -11.42 -3.98
C PRO A 25 -22.64 -10.22 -3.30
N ALA A 26 -23.42 -9.34 -2.66
CA ALA A 26 -22.92 -8.20 -1.91
C ALA A 26 -22.07 -8.62 -0.70
N PHE A 27 -22.48 -9.64 0.04
CA PHE A 27 -21.67 -10.18 1.15
C PHE A 27 -20.34 -10.73 0.66
N LYS A 28 -20.34 -11.54 -0.42
CA LYS A 28 -19.12 -12.09 -1.00
C LYS A 28 -18.14 -11.00 -1.42
N VAL A 29 -18.63 -9.97 -2.13
CA VAL A 29 -17.81 -8.82 -2.53
C VAL A 29 -17.28 -8.07 -1.31
N SER A 30 -18.11 -7.87 -0.28
CA SER A 30 -17.69 -7.16 0.94
C SER A 30 -16.58 -7.89 1.69
N VAL A 31 -16.60 -9.22 1.73
CA VAL A 31 -15.55 -10.03 2.38
C VAL A 31 -14.23 -9.87 1.62
N TRP A 32 -14.24 -10.04 0.29
CA TRP A 32 -13.04 -9.84 -0.53
C TRP A 32 -12.51 -8.41 -0.43
N PHE A 33 -13.39 -7.42 -0.49
CA PHE A 33 -13.02 -6.02 -0.33
C PHE A 33 -12.41 -5.75 1.04
N SER A 34 -12.99 -6.28 2.12
CA SER A 34 -12.42 -6.16 3.47
C SER A 34 -11.04 -6.82 3.57
N GLY A 35 -10.85 -8.00 2.97
CA GLY A 35 -9.56 -8.68 2.97
C GLY A 35 -8.49 -7.89 2.22
N LEU A 36 -8.83 -7.38 1.04
CA LEU A 36 -7.92 -6.56 0.23
C LEU A 36 -7.57 -5.24 0.90
N THR A 37 -8.55 -4.55 1.48
CA THR A 37 -8.32 -3.25 2.15
C THR A 37 -7.47 -3.41 3.41
N VAL A 38 -7.73 -4.43 4.24
CA VAL A 38 -6.90 -4.73 5.42
C VAL A 38 -5.49 -5.12 4.99
N GLY A 39 -5.34 -5.94 3.94
CA GLY A 39 -4.03 -6.31 3.41
C GLY A 39 -3.23 -5.12 2.89
N LEU A 40 -3.85 -4.24 2.10
CA LEU A 40 -3.23 -3.01 1.60
C LEU A 40 -2.85 -2.07 2.74
N MET A 41 -3.73 -1.89 3.73
CA MET A 41 -3.45 -1.06 4.90
C MET A 41 -2.26 -1.59 5.69
N TRP A 42 -2.17 -2.92 5.86
CA TRP A 42 -1.03 -3.55 6.50
C TRP A 42 0.28 -3.30 5.74
N ILE A 43 0.28 -3.46 4.42
CA ILE A 43 1.44 -3.18 3.57
C ILE A 43 1.86 -1.72 3.71
N LEU A 44 0.91 -0.78 3.66
CA LEU A 44 1.20 0.64 3.83
C LEU A 44 1.84 0.97 5.18
N ILE A 45 1.30 0.44 6.28
CA ILE A 45 1.86 0.65 7.63
C ILE A 45 3.24 0.02 7.73
N SER A 46 3.42 -1.19 7.19
CA SER A 46 4.71 -1.87 7.19
C SER A 46 5.77 -1.10 6.39
N GLU A 47 5.43 -0.62 5.20
CA GLU A 47 6.35 0.18 4.37
C GLU A 47 6.65 1.54 5.00
N TYR A 48 5.69 2.15 5.68
CA TYR A 48 5.89 3.40 6.40
C TYR A 48 6.87 3.25 7.56
N ASN A 49 6.72 2.18 8.35
CA ASN A 49 7.58 1.93 9.50
C ASN A 49 9.00 1.49 9.11
N GLN A 50 9.14 0.74 8.02
CA GLN A 50 10.42 0.22 7.52
C GLN A 50 10.52 0.40 6.00
N PRO A 51 10.82 1.62 5.52
CA PRO A 51 10.95 1.87 4.09
C PRO A 51 12.22 1.20 3.56
N LYS A 52 12.08 0.23 2.66
CA LYS A 52 13.19 -0.38 1.91
C LYS A 52 13.42 0.40 0.61
N SER A 53 14.55 0.15 -0.04
CA SER A 53 14.90 0.83 -1.30
C SER A 53 13.99 0.44 -2.47
N ASN A 54 13.46 -0.79 -2.48
CA ASN A 54 12.62 -1.33 -3.56
C ASN A 54 11.13 -1.48 -3.18
N ASN A 55 10.60 -0.58 -2.34
CA ASN A 55 9.20 -0.60 -1.92
C ASN A 55 8.24 -0.02 -2.99
N LEU A 56 6.97 -0.42 -2.95
CA LEU A 56 5.95 -0.03 -3.93
C LEU A 56 5.40 1.38 -3.69
N PHE A 57 5.17 1.78 -2.43
CA PHE A 57 4.55 3.06 -2.08
C PHE A 57 5.55 4.06 -1.48
N PHE A 58 6.41 3.61 -0.57
CA PHE A 58 7.36 4.49 0.14
C PHE A 58 8.81 4.07 -0.09
N LYS A 59 9.57 4.91 -0.80
CA LYS A 59 11.01 4.71 -0.97
C LYS A 59 11.78 5.18 0.26
N LYS A 60 12.83 4.42 0.62
CA LYS A 60 13.79 4.85 1.64
C LYS A 60 14.40 6.20 1.24
N LYS A 61 14.38 7.17 2.16
CA LYS A 61 14.97 8.50 1.94
C LYS A 61 16.48 8.53 2.11
N GLU A 62 17.03 7.50 2.75
CA GLU A 62 18.47 7.33 2.94
C GLU A 62 19.08 6.73 1.67
N ALA A 63 20.20 7.30 1.23
CA ALA A 63 21.01 6.72 0.18
C ALA A 63 21.56 5.35 0.64
N GLU A 64 21.60 4.38 -0.27
CA GLU A 64 22.31 3.13 -0.01
C GLU A 64 23.80 3.45 0.18
N PHE A 65 24.41 2.85 1.20
CA PHE A 65 25.85 3.00 1.41
C PHE A 65 26.59 2.40 0.23
N PHE A 66 27.54 3.14 -0.32
CA PHE A 66 28.44 2.62 -1.34
C PHE A 66 29.18 1.39 -0.80
N THR A 67 29.10 0.29 -1.53
CA THR A 67 29.89 -0.91 -1.22
C THR A 67 31.38 -0.65 -1.46
N SER A 68 32.26 -1.36 -0.76
CA SER A 68 33.73 -1.22 -0.93
C SER A 68 34.16 -1.33 -2.39
N ASP A 69 33.49 -2.21 -3.14
CA ASP A 69 33.79 -2.52 -4.54
C ASP A 69 33.37 -1.37 -5.46
N GLU A 70 32.24 -0.71 -5.17
CA GLU A 70 31.83 0.50 -5.88
C GLU A 70 32.77 1.67 -5.60
N ILE A 71 33.21 1.82 -4.35
CA ILE A 71 34.20 2.84 -3.96
C ILE A 71 35.51 2.62 -4.72
N GLU A 72 35.99 1.38 -4.80
CA GLU A 72 37.20 1.04 -5.54
C GLU A 72 37.06 1.34 -7.03
N LYS A 73 35.94 0.94 -7.64
CA LYS A 73 35.64 1.22 -9.06
C LYS A 73 35.55 2.73 -9.34
N TRP A 74 34.95 3.49 -8.43
CA TRP A 74 34.83 4.94 -8.54
C TRP A 74 36.18 5.64 -8.40
N ASN A 75 37.07 5.12 -7.55
CA ASN A 75 38.39 5.68 -7.31
C ASN A 75 39.46 5.26 -8.35
N LYS A 76 39.23 4.18 -9.10
CA LYS A 76 40.15 3.64 -10.12
C LYS A 76 40.72 4.68 -11.10
N PRO A 77 39.94 5.66 -11.62
CA PRO A 77 40.47 6.68 -12.54
C PRO A 77 41.44 7.67 -11.87
N TYR A 78 41.30 7.89 -10.56
CA TYR A 78 42.07 8.89 -9.81
C TYR A 78 43.42 8.36 -9.32
N PHE A 79 43.57 7.04 -9.17
CA PHE A 79 44.86 6.41 -8.85
C PHE A 79 45.82 6.36 -10.04
N ILE A 80 45.31 6.43 -11.27
CA ILE A 80 46.12 6.35 -12.50
C ILE A 80 46.84 7.68 -12.79
N LYS A 81 46.38 8.81 -12.24
CA LYS A 81 46.96 10.15 -12.46
C LYS A 81 48.12 10.48 -11.50
N LYS A 82 48.97 9.49 -11.21
CA LYS A 82 50.30 9.69 -10.60
C LYS A 82 51.37 9.12 -11.54
N ARG A 83 51.58 9.79 -12.67
CA ARG A 83 52.82 9.71 -13.45
C ARG A 83 53.00 10.98 -14.25
#